data_AF-A0A932NNX2-F1
#
_entry.id   AF-A0A932NNX2-F1
#
_cell.length_a   1.000
_cell.length_b   1.000
_cell.length_c   1.000
_cell.angle_alpha   90.00
_cell.angle_beta   90.00
_cell.angle_gamma   90.00
#
_symmetry.space_group_name_H-M   'P 1'
#
loop_
_entity.id
_entity.type
_entity.pdbx_description
1 polymer ?
#
loop_
_entity_poly.entity_id
_entity_poly.type
_entity_poly.pdbx_seq_one_letter_code
_entity_poly.pdbx_strand_id
1 'polypeptide(L)'
;CVEVHNELIKLRPDWYHKDEDKGFLKVIMTGSASDTAEWQEHIRNKKRRRAIGDNFKDSSNPTKLVIVRDMWLTGFDVPSLHSMYIDKPMRGHGLMQAIARVNRVFRDKKGGLVVDYIGIAYDLKKALSAYTESGGKGKPTFEQEDAVNLMLEQYEIVKGIFHGFNYKKFLTLSSKEKMPFLDNAMDFILKQKDGKERYLKYVKKLMEAFALSVPHDKALGIRDEVGFFQAVRSVIVKVTASEGKEQDSLDTAIKQILSKAIISDRVVDIFAAAGLKKPDISILSEEFLAEVKEMPQKNLAFEMLKKLLTDEIRIRQKKNLIQGRSFAEMLDKAIKKYINKSIETAQVIEELIELAKKIKEEEKRGDKLKLNENELAFYDAIVMNDSAVRVLGDETLKTIARELVETIRRNVTIDWTVRESVQARLRVMVKKILKKYGYPPDKQQKATDIVLEQANLIAKDWAEIIGK
;
A
#
# COMPACT_ATOMS: atom_id res chain seq x y z
N CYS A 1 6.54 -4.93 -34.41
CA CYS A 1 7.05 -6.03 -33.54
C CYS A 1 8.48 -5.75 -33.12
N VAL A 2 9.47 -5.82 -34.03
CA VAL A 2 10.89 -5.58 -33.70
C VAL A 2 11.14 -4.15 -33.23
N GLU A 3 10.53 -3.15 -33.87
CA GLU A 3 10.63 -1.75 -33.43
C GLU A 3 10.13 -1.55 -31.99
N VAL A 4 8.94 -2.08 -31.66
CA VAL A 4 8.38 -2.04 -30.30
C VAL A 4 9.29 -2.73 -29.29
N HIS A 5 9.87 -3.87 -29.66
CA HIS A 5 10.87 -4.55 -28.84
C HIS A 5 12.09 -3.67 -28.58
N ASN A 6 12.63 -3.01 -29.61
CA ASN A 6 13.80 -2.16 -29.49
C ASN A 6 13.53 -0.93 -28.61
N GLU A 7 12.35 -0.30 -28.72
CA GLU A 7 11.95 0.80 -27.84
C GLU A 7 11.76 0.34 -26.39
N LEU A 8 11.19 -0.84 -26.16
CA LEU A 8 11.06 -1.40 -24.81
C LEU A 8 12.42 -1.70 -24.18
N ILE A 9 13.40 -2.19 -24.95
CA ILE A 9 14.75 -2.44 -24.46
C ILE A 9 15.48 -1.15 -24.12
N LYS A 10 15.28 -0.07 -24.89
CA LYS A 10 15.85 1.25 -24.54
C LYS A 10 15.36 1.73 -23.17
N LEU A 11 14.09 1.48 -22.85
CA LEU A 11 13.47 1.86 -21.57
C LEU A 11 13.79 0.89 -20.42
N ARG A 12 14.00 -0.39 -20.76
CA ARG A 12 14.25 -1.50 -19.82
C ARG A 12 15.32 -2.45 -20.39
N PRO A 13 16.61 -2.08 -20.32
CA PRO A 13 17.69 -2.89 -20.88
C PRO A 13 17.80 -4.28 -20.25
N ASP A 14 17.45 -4.40 -18.97
CA ASP A 14 17.42 -5.60 -18.14
C ASP A 14 16.37 -6.64 -18.56
N TRP A 15 15.39 -6.26 -19.40
CA TRP A 15 14.34 -7.18 -19.86
C TRP A 15 14.79 -8.10 -20.99
N TYR A 16 15.88 -7.75 -21.66
CA TYR A 16 16.37 -8.49 -22.81
C TYR A 16 17.50 -9.44 -22.43
N HIS A 17 17.45 -10.62 -23.04
CA HIS A 17 18.56 -11.56 -23.06
C HIS A 17 18.55 -12.30 -24.40
N LYS A 18 19.72 -12.62 -24.94
CA LYS A 18 19.86 -13.31 -26.23
C LYS A 18 19.41 -14.78 -26.18
N ASP A 19 19.81 -15.49 -25.13
CA ASP A 19 19.42 -16.90 -24.89
C ASP A 19 17.89 -17.08 -24.78
N GLU A 20 17.36 -18.23 -25.20
CA GLU A 20 15.92 -18.47 -25.35
C GLU A 20 15.17 -18.77 -24.04
N ASP A 21 15.91 -19.21 -23.02
CA ASP A 21 15.45 -19.60 -21.69
C ASP A 21 15.57 -18.47 -20.66
N LYS A 22 16.19 -17.36 -21.04
CA LYS A 22 16.45 -16.19 -20.19
C LYS A 22 15.77 -14.94 -20.73
N GLY A 23 15.68 -13.92 -19.89
CA GLY A 23 15.12 -12.62 -20.25
C GLY A 23 13.60 -12.58 -20.13
N PHE A 24 13.10 -11.39 -19.83
CA PHE A 24 11.70 -11.11 -19.57
C PHE A 24 10.86 -11.02 -20.85
N LEU A 25 11.46 -10.46 -21.91
CA LEU A 25 10.80 -10.12 -23.17
C LEU A 25 11.32 -10.96 -24.35
N LYS A 26 10.42 -11.48 -25.18
CA LYS A 26 10.74 -12.14 -26.46
C LYS A 26 9.84 -11.68 -27.59
N VAL A 27 10.36 -11.69 -28.82
CA VAL A 27 9.56 -11.55 -30.05
C VAL A 27 9.34 -12.93 -30.67
N ILE A 28 8.10 -13.23 -31.04
CA ILE A 28 7.73 -14.43 -31.80
C ILE A 28 7.04 -14.00 -33.09
N MET A 29 7.73 -14.21 -34.21
CA MET A 29 7.23 -13.85 -35.53
C MET A 29 7.67 -14.84 -36.60
N THR A 30 6.94 -14.84 -37.71
CA THR A 30 7.38 -15.44 -38.98
C THR A 30 8.31 -14.48 -39.69
N GLY A 31 9.34 -15.00 -40.35
CA GLY A 31 10.17 -14.23 -41.25
C GLY A 31 10.89 -15.13 -42.24
N SER A 32 11.59 -14.49 -43.17
CA SER A 32 12.32 -15.07 -44.28
C SER A 32 13.81 -14.69 -44.23
N ALA A 33 14.64 -15.44 -44.96
CA ALA A 33 16.08 -15.12 -45.05
C ALA A 33 16.36 -13.77 -45.76
N SER A 34 15.38 -13.24 -46.50
CA SER A 34 15.45 -11.92 -47.15
C SER A 34 15.03 -10.75 -46.24
N ASP A 35 14.56 -11.01 -45.03
CA ASP A 35 14.19 -9.95 -44.09
C ASP A 35 15.44 -9.24 -43.54
N THR A 36 15.25 -8.00 -43.06
CA THR A 36 16.34 -7.15 -42.58
C THR A 36 17.17 -7.82 -41.47
N ALA A 37 18.45 -7.44 -41.36
CA ALA A 37 19.37 -8.01 -40.37
C ALA A 37 18.85 -7.91 -38.93
N GLU A 38 18.13 -6.83 -38.61
CA GLU A 38 17.52 -6.60 -37.30
C GLU A 38 16.43 -7.64 -36.95
N TRP A 39 15.76 -8.22 -37.94
CA TRP A 39 14.72 -9.20 -37.72
C TRP A 39 15.28 -10.61 -37.54
N GLN A 40 16.47 -10.88 -38.09
CA GLN A 40 17.08 -12.21 -38.13
C GLN A 40 17.27 -12.83 -36.75
N GLU A 41 17.52 -12.01 -35.71
CA GLU A 41 17.62 -12.50 -34.33
C GLU A 41 16.30 -13.14 -33.81
N HIS A 42 15.17 -12.62 -34.28
CA HIS A 42 13.85 -13.06 -33.86
C HIS A 42 13.26 -14.14 -34.78
N ILE A 43 13.86 -14.34 -35.96
CA ILE A 43 13.48 -15.40 -36.91
C ILE A 43 14.13 -16.72 -36.47
N ARG A 44 13.31 -17.61 -35.93
CA ARG A 44 13.75 -18.89 -35.34
C ARG A 44 13.09 -20.07 -36.05
N ASN A 45 13.75 -21.23 -36.06
CA ASN A 45 13.17 -22.46 -36.59
C ASN A 45 12.04 -23.01 -35.67
N LYS A 46 11.28 -24.01 -36.16
CA LYS A 46 10.13 -24.57 -35.44
C LYS A 46 10.48 -25.11 -34.04
N LYS A 47 11.64 -25.73 -33.88
CA LYS A 47 12.10 -26.31 -32.60
C LYS A 47 12.36 -25.21 -31.56
N ARG A 48 13.11 -24.18 -31.94
CA ARG A 48 13.43 -23.01 -31.11
C ARG A 48 12.19 -22.22 -30.70
N ARG A 49 11.24 -22.01 -31.63
CA ARG A 49 9.95 -21.37 -31.31
C ARG A 49 9.12 -22.19 -30.32
N ARG A 50 9.15 -23.52 -30.41
CA ARG A 50 8.46 -24.41 -29.47
C ARG A 50 9.05 -24.29 -28.06
N ALA A 51 10.38 -24.28 -27.94
CA ALA A 51 11.07 -24.11 -26.66
C ALA A 51 10.66 -22.80 -25.95
N ILE A 52 10.62 -21.68 -26.67
CA ILE A 52 10.14 -20.41 -26.08
C ILE A 52 8.67 -20.50 -25.66
N GLY A 53 7.85 -21.19 -26.44
CA GLY A 53 6.45 -21.43 -26.08
C GLY A 53 6.28 -22.27 -24.81
N ASP A 54 7.12 -23.28 -24.61
CA ASP A 54 7.10 -24.12 -23.41
C ASP A 54 7.65 -23.34 -22.19
N ASN A 55 8.71 -22.55 -22.38
CA ASN A 55 9.23 -21.62 -21.36
C ASN A 55 8.15 -20.62 -20.92
N PHE A 56 7.40 -20.05 -21.85
CA PHE A 56 6.38 -19.06 -21.54
C PHE A 56 5.16 -19.65 -20.81
N LYS A 57 4.89 -20.96 -20.98
CA LYS A 57 3.86 -21.67 -20.20
C LYS A 57 4.28 -21.91 -18.76
N ASP A 58 5.58 -22.00 -18.49
CA ASP A 58 6.12 -22.22 -17.17
C ASP A 58 6.08 -20.91 -16.34
N SER A 59 5.27 -20.92 -15.28
CA SER A 59 5.15 -19.79 -14.36
C SER A 59 6.45 -19.45 -13.62
N SER A 60 7.41 -20.36 -13.54
CA SER A 60 8.71 -20.11 -12.90
C SER A 60 9.75 -19.50 -13.85
N ASN A 61 9.56 -19.61 -15.16
CA ASN A 61 10.51 -19.11 -16.15
C ASN A 61 10.54 -17.56 -16.17
N PRO A 62 11.69 -16.91 -16.38
CA PRO A 62 11.80 -15.44 -16.44
C PRO A 62 11.02 -14.78 -17.58
N THR A 63 10.72 -15.48 -18.68
CA THR A 63 9.97 -14.90 -19.82
C THR A 63 8.50 -14.68 -19.45
N LYS A 64 8.11 -13.42 -19.30
CA LYS A 64 6.74 -13.01 -18.91
C LYS A 64 6.03 -12.14 -19.95
N LEU A 65 6.74 -11.65 -20.97
CA LEU A 65 6.17 -10.82 -22.02
C LEU A 65 6.62 -11.32 -23.40
N VAL A 66 5.65 -11.49 -24.30
CA VAL A 66 5.92 -11.90 -25.68
C VAL A 66 5.20 -10.97 -26.65
N ILE A 67 5.94 -10.47 -27.65
CA ILE A 67 5.42 -9.68 -28.76
C ILE A 67 5.18 -10.61 -29.95
N VAL A 68 3.95 -10.63 -30.45
CA VAL A 68 3.56 -11.46 -31.59
C VAL A 68 2.84 -10.64 -32.66
N ARG A 69 2.89 -11.11 -33.92
CA ARG A 69 2.09 -10.55 -35.03
C ARG A 69 0.87 -11.40 -35.35
N ASP A 70 1.11 -12.65 -35.72
CA ASP A 70 0.08 -13.63 -36.14
C ASP A 70 0.23 -14.95 -35.37
N MET A 71 1.46 -15.29 -35.00
CA MET A 71 1.74 -16.46 -34.19
C MET A 71 1.07 -16.35 -32.82
N TRP A 72 0.62 -17.51 -32.32
CA TRP A 72 0.05 -17.67 -30.96
C TRP A 72 -1.29 -16.97 -30.72
N LEU A 73 -1.82 -16.22 -31.68
CA LEU A 73 -3.21 -15.75 -31.64
C LEU A 73 -4.21 -16.92 -31.78
N THR A 74 -3.79 -17.99 -32.46
CA THR A 74 -4.55 -19.23 -32.61
C THR A 74 -3.75 -20.46 -32.16
N GLY A 75 -4.43 -21.44 -31.57
CA GLY A 75 -3.85 -22.75 -31.21
C GLY A 75 -2.86 -22.78 -30.04
N PHE A 76 -2.35 -21.65 -29.57
CA PHE A 76 -1.44 -21.57 -28.43
C PHE A 76 -2.21 -21.35 -27.13
N ASP A 77 -1.92 -22.14 -26.09
CA ASP A 77 -2.70 -22.12 -24.84
C ASP A 77 -1.78 -21.98 -23.64
N VAL A 78 -2.02 -20.93 -22.85
CA VAL A 78 -1.25 -20.59 -21.65
C VAL A 78 -2.26 -20.21 -20.57
N PRO A 79 -2.71 -21.15 -19.72
CA PRO A 79 -3.76 -20.88 -18.73
C PRO A 79 -3.44 -19.69 -17.79
N SER A 80 -2.17 -19.55 -17.42
CA SER A 80 -1.65 -18.47 -16.57
C SER A 80 -1.61 -17.09 -17.24
N LEU A 81 -1.78 -17.00 -18.56
CA LEU A 81 -1.71 -15.74 -19.30
C LEU A 81 -2.90 -14.84 -18.94
N HIS A 82 -2.61 -13.69 -18.33
CA HIS A 82 -3.63 -12.78 -17.82
C HIS A 82 -3.90 -11.58 -18.74
N SER A 83 -2.88 -11.00 -19.36
CA SER A 83 -2.99 -9.72 -20.07
C SER A 83 -2.64 -9.83 -21.55
N MET A 84 -3.39 -9.15 -22.41
CA MET A 84 -3.10 -8.99 -23.84
C MET A 84 -3.14 -7.52 -24.23
N TYR A 85 -2.08 -7.04 -24.88
CA TYR A 85 -1.95 -5.69 -25.41
C TYR A 85 -2.16 -5.75 -26.94
N ILE A 86 -3.09 -4.97 -27.46
CA ILE A 86 -3.51 -5.06 -28.86
C ILE A 86 -3.19 -3.75 -29.60
N ASP A 87 -2.31 -3.89 -30.57
CA ASP A 87 -1.95 -2.87 -31.56
C ASP A 87 -2.01 -3.48 -32.98
N LYS A 88 -3.08 -4.23 -33.25
CA LYS A 88 -3.30 -4.91 -34.53
C LYS A 88 -4.79 -4.93 -34.86
N PRO A 89 -5.22 -4.39 -36.02
CA PRO A 89 -6.61 -4.50 -36.46
C PRO A 89 -7.03 -5.96 -36.57
N MET A 90 -8.05 -6.35 -35.82
CA MET A 90 -8.61 -7.70 -35.78
C MET A 90 -10.13 -7.62 -35.78
N ARG A 91 -10.79 -8.55 -36.47
CA ARG A 91 -12.26 -8.58 -36.59
C ARG A 91 -12.81 -9.99 -36.52
N GLY A 92 -14.09 -10.11 -36.17
CA GLY A 92 -14.85 -11.36 -36.20
C GLY A 92 -14.18 -12.50 -35.42
N HIS A 93 -14.11 -13.68 -36.03
CA HIS A 93 -13.59 -14.89 -35.39
C HIS A 93 -12.12 -14.77 -34.94
N GLY A 94 -11.28 -14.07 -35.70
CA GLY A 94 -9.86 -13.89 -35.34
C GLY A 94 -9.69 -13.09 -34.05
N LEU A 95 -10.52 -12.05 -33.86
CA LEU A 95 -10.55 -11.24 -32.65
C LEU A 95 -11.02 -12.06 -31.43
N MET A 96 -12.10 -12.83 -31.58
CA MET A 96 -12.62 -13.70 -30.53
C MET A 96 -11.61 -14.76 -30.10
N GLN A 97 -10.91 -15.38 -31.07
CA GLN A 97 -9.90 -16.39 -30.78
C GLN A 97 -8.69 -15.83 -30.05
N ALA A 98 -8.28 -14.60 -30.36
CA ALA A 98 -7.18 -13.93 -29.67
C ALA A 98 -7.56 -13.58 -28.22
N ILE A 99 -8.73 -12.97 -27.99
CA ILE A 99 -9.16 -12.56 -26.65
C ILE A 99 -9.44 -13.75 -25.73
N ALA A 100 -9.97 -14.85 -26.26
CA ALA A 100 -10.18 -16.07 -25.48
C ALA A 100 -8.89 -16.64 -24.85
N ARG A 101 -7.70 -16.27 -25.36
CA ARG A 101 -6.40 -16.71 -24.84
C ARG A 101 -6.14 -16.21 -23.42
N VAL A 102 -6.59 -15.00 -23.11
CA VAL A 102 -6.41 -14.43 -21.77
C VAL A 102 -7.53 -14.79 -20.80
N ASN A 103 -8.62 -15.41 -21.26
CA ASN A 103 -9.76 -15.75 -20.42
C ASN A 103 -9.82 -17.24 -20.03
N ARG A 104 -8.67 -17.92 -19.98
CA ARG A 104 -8.56 -19.28 -19.42
C ARG A 104 -8.61 -19.25 -17.89
N VAL A 105 -9.39 -20.16 -17.29
CA VAL A 105 -9.46 -20.38 -15.84
C VAL A 105 -8.11 -20.90 -15.35
N PHE A 106 -7.53 -20.26 -14.34
CA PHE A 106 -6.26 -20.67 -13.75
C PHE A 106 -6.11 -20.11 -12.32
N ARG A 107 -6.13 -20.98 -11.31
CA ARG A 107 -6.03 -20.60 -9.88
C ARG A 107 -7.01 -19.46 -9.54
N ASP A 108 -6.55 -18.43 -8.83
CA ASP A 108 -7.35 -17.28 -8.38
C ASP A 108 -7.54 -16.19 -9.47
N LYS A 109 -7.26 -16.50 -10.73
CA LYS A 109 -7.43 -15.57 -11.85
C LYS A 109 -8.91 -15.29 -12.08
N LYS A 110 -9.33 -14.06 -11.75
CA LYS A 110 -10.72 -13.60 -11.89
C LYS A 110 -11.18 -13.36 -13.34
N GLY A 111 -10.24 -13.21 -14.27
CA GLY A 111 -10.53 -12.96 -15.69
C GLY A 111 -9.29 -12.65 -16.51
N GLY A 112 -9.48 -12.32 -17.78
CA GLY A 112 -8.43 -11.81 -18.68
C GLY A 112 -8.53 -10.30 -18.88
N LEU A 113 -7.39 -9.61 -18.91
CA LEU A 113 -7.29 -8.18 -19.22
C LEU A 113 -6.90 -7.97 -20.69
N VAL A 114 -7.66 -7.16 -21.40
CA VAL A 114 -7.35 -6.72 -22.78
C VAL A 114 -7.11 -5.22 -22.78
N VAL A 115 -5.93 -4.80 -23.22
CA VAL A 115 -5.53 -3.40 -23.37
C VAL A 115 -5.53 -3.06 -24.86
N ASP A 116 -6.41 -2.16 -25.26
CA ASP A 116 -6.67 -1.81 -26.66
C ASP A 116 -6.08 -0.43 -27.00
N TYR A 117 -5.11 -0.39 -27.93
CA TYR A 117 -4.47 0.85 -28.38
C TYR A 117 -5.10 1.42 -29.67
N ILE A 118 -5.94 0.64 -30.37
CA ILE A 118 -6.42 0.99 -31.72
C ILE A 118 -7.94 1.11 -31.83
N GLY A 119 -8.69 0.75 -30.77
CA GLY A 119 -10.14 0.89 -30.70
C GLY A 119 -10.93 -0.31 -31.24
N ILE A 120 -10.46 -1.55 -31.01
CA ILE A 120 -11.16 -2.79 -31.38
C ILE A 120 -12.45 -3.05 -30.58
N ALA A 121 -12.76 -2.27 -29.54
CA ALA A 121 -13.93 -2.48 -28.69
C ALA A 121 -15.25 -2.61 -29.48
N TYR A 122 -15.41 -1.84 -30.56
CA TYR A 122 -16.58 -1.95 -31.45
C TYR A 122 -16.61 -3.28 -32.22
N ASP A 123 -15.48 -3.68 -32.81
CA ASP A 123 -15.33 -4.96 -33.51
C ASP A 123 -15.51 -6.16 -32.57
N LEU A 124 -15.08 -6.03 -31.31
CA LEU A 124 -15.28 -7.04 -30.26
C LEU A 124 -16.75 -7.18 -29.91
N LYS A 125 -17.46 -6.07 -29.69
CA LYS A 125 -18.91 -6.09 -29.42
C LYS A 125 -19.66 -6.79 -30.57
N LYS A 126 -19.33 -6.45 -31.81
CA LYS A 126 -19.92 -7.07 -33.00
C LYS A 126 -19.62 -8.57 -33.09
N ALA A 127 -18.39 -8.97 -32.79
CA ALA A 127 -17.98 -10.37 -32.82
C ALA A 127 -18.62 -11.20 -31.69
N LEU A 128 -18.79 -10.63 -30.49
CA LEU A 128 -19.49 -11.24 -29.37
C LEU A 128 -20.98 -11.45 -29.71
N SER A 129 -21.66 -10.43 -30.25
CA SER A 129 -23.06 -10.54 -30.68
C SER A 129 -23.27 -11.67 -31.69
N ALA A 130 -22.43 -11.74 -32.73
CA ALA A 130 -22.49 -12.80 -33.74
C ALA A 130 -22.24 -14.21 -33.15
N TYR A 131 -21.34 -14.33 -32.17
CA TYR A 131 -21.04 -15.60 -31.49
C TYR A 131 -22.20 -16.07 -30.59
N THR A 132 -22.84 -15.13 -29.87
CA THR A 132 -24.03 -15.41 -29.05
C THR A 132 -25.26 -15.78 -29.89
N GLU A 133 -25.43 -15.17 -31.07
CA GLU A 133 -26.52 -15.49 -32.00
C GLU A 133 -26.31 -16.85 -32.70
N SER A 134 -25.06 -17.30 -32.85
CA SER A 134 -24.67 -18.56 -33.52
C SER A 134 -24.74 -19.81 -32.61
N GLY A 135 -25.33 -19.71 -31.41
CA GLY A 135 -25.56 -20.87 -30.53
C GLY A 135 -24.35 -21.32 -29.70
N GLY A 136 -23.37 -20.45 -29.44
CA GLY A 136 -22.32 -20.72 -28.45
C GLY A 136 -22.93 -20.99 -27.07
N LYS A 137 -22.66 -22.16 -26.47
CA LYS A 137 -23.18 -22.54 -25.15
C LYS A 137 -22.56 -21.68 -24.04
N GLY A 138 -23.24 -20.58 -23.75
CA GLY A 138 -23.09 -19.74 -22.56
C GLY A 138 -24.10 -18.61 -22.72
N LYS A 139 -24.96 -18.38 -21.72
CA LYS A 139 -25.91 -17.25 -21.73
C LYS A 139 -25.25 -16.09 -20.95
N PRO A 140 -24.50 -15.18 -21.59
CA PRO A 140 -23.79 -14.10 -20.87
C PRO A 140 -24.77 -12.98 -20.47
N THR A 141 -25.92 -12.92 -21.13
CA THR A 141 -26.92 -11.87 -20.96
C THR A 141 -27.58 -11.89 -19.58
N PHE A 142 -27.72 -13.06 -18.95
CA PHE A 142 -28.28 -13.16 -17.60
C PHE A 142 -27.26 -12.69 -16.54
N GLU A 143 -25.98 -13.05 -16.69
CA GLU A 143 -24.93 -12.66 -15.74
C GLU A 143 -24.63 -11.15 -15.80
N GLN A 144 -24.70 -10.53 -16.98
CA GLN A 144 -24.49 -9.08 -17.12
C GLN A 144 -25.66 -8.28 -16.53
N GLU A 145 -26.90 -8.72 -16.71
CA GLU A 145 -28.07 -8.02 -16.15
C GLU A 145 -28.08 -8.11 -14.61
N ASP A 146 -27.69 -9.26 -14.05
CA ASP A 146 -27.50 -9.44 -12.60
C ASP A 146 -26.38 -8.56 -12.06
N ALA A 147 -25.25 -8.45 -12.79
CA ALA A 147 -24.16 -7.54 -12.44
C ALA A 147 -24.59 -6.07 -12.47
N VAL A 148 -25.42 -5.69 -13.44
CA VAL A 148 -25.99 -4.33 -13.56
C VAL A 148 -26.94 -4.04 -12.40
N ASN A 149 -27.79 -4.98 -12.02
CA ASN A 149 -28.70 -4.82 -10.88
C ASN A 149 -27.91 -4.65 -9.57
N LEU A 150 -26.89 -5.49 -9.35
CA LEU A 150 -26.00 -5.36 -8.20
C LEU A 150 -25.25 -4.02 -8.22
N MET A 151 -24.74 -3.59 -9.39
CA MET A 151 -24.07 -2.30 -9.55
C MET A 151 -25.00 -1.14 -9.17
N LEU A 152 -26.25 -1.14 -9.61
CA LEU A 152 -27.23 -0.10 -9.28
C LEU A 152 -27.59 -0.10 -7.79
N GLU A 153 -27.73 -1.28 -7.17
CA GLU A 153 -27.94 -1.39 -5.73
C GLU A 153 -26.77 -0.76 -4.95
N GLN A 154 -25.53 -1.13 -5.29
CA GLN A 154 -24.35 -0.56 -4.64
C GLN A 154 -24.21 0.94 -4.92
N TYR A 155 -24.55 1.39 -6.13
CA TYR A 155 -24.55 2.79 -6.53
C TYR A 155 -25.50 3.63 -5.68
N GLU A 156 -26.74 3.17 -5.46
CA GLU A 156 -27.70 3.87 -4.60
C GLU A 156 -27.24 3.91 -3.13
N ILE A 157 -26.60 2.85 -2.63
CA ILE A 157 -25.99 2.87 -1.29
C ILE A 157 -24.89 3.94 -1.20
N VAL A 158 -23.96 3.97 -2.16
CA VAL A 158 -22.86 4.95 -2.18
C VAL A 158 -23.40 6.38 -2.29
N LYS A 159 -24.40 6.60 -3.13
CA LYS A 159 -25.12 7.88 -3.24
C LYS A 159 -25.80 8.27 -1.93
N GLY A 160 -26.40 7.32 -1.23
CA GLY A 160 -26.98 7.51 0.10
C GLY A 160 -25.95 7.96 1.15
N ILE A 161 -24.68 7.53 1.04
CA ILE A 161 -23.60 8.02 1.91
C ILE A 161 -23.37 9.53 1.73
N PHE A 162 -23.60 10.07 0.52
CA PHE A 162 -23.50 11.51 0.24
C PHE A 162 -24.79 12.29 0.50
N HIS A 163 -25.80 11.73 1.19
CA HIS A 163 -27.02 12.46 1.49
C HIS A 163 -26.75 13.76 2.26
N GLY A 164 -27.15 14.91 1.69
CA GLY A 164 -26.85 16.24 2.25
C GLY A 164 -25.54 16.87 1.73
N PHE A 165 -24.79 16.16 0.88
CA PHE A 165 -23.61 16.68 0.19
C PHE A 165 -23.82 16.64 -1.33
N ASN A 166 -23.82 17.79 -1.99
CA ASN A 166 -24.05 17.87 -3.44
C ASN A 166 -22.81 17.48 -4.25
N TYR A 167 -22.51 16.18 -4.29
CA TYR A 167 -21.35 15.63 -4.99
C TYR A 167 -21.38 15.84 -6.50
N LYS A 168 -22.57 16.02 -7.10
CA LYS A 168 -22.73 16.23 -8.55
C LYS A 168 -22.01 17.48 -9.06
N LYS A 169 -21.79 18.48 -8.19
CA LYS A 169 -20.98 19.66 -8.51
C LYS A 169 -19.58 19.28 -9.01
N PHE A 170 -18.99 18.18 -8.53
CA PHE A 170 -17.66 17.73 -8.95
C PHE A 170 -17.53 17.55 -10.47
N LEU A 171 -18.61 17.12 -11.13
CA LEU A 171 -18.63 16.82 -12.56
C LEU A 171 -18.45 18.09 -13.42
N THR A 172 -18.79 19.26 -12.88
CA THR A 172 -18.73 20.55 -13.60
C THR A 172 -17.57 21.44 -13.16
N LEU A 173 -16.80 21.05 -12.13
CA LEU A 173 -15.70 21.87 -11.60
C LEU A 173 -14.47 21.86 -12.51
N SER A 174 -13.72 22.96 -12.48
CA SER A 174 -12.40 23.03 -13.13
C SER A 174 -11.36 22.19 -12.38
N SER A 175 -10.25 21.83 -13.04
CA SER A 175 -9.20 21.02 -12.43
C SER A 175 -8.62 21.59 -11.13
N LYS A 176 -8.62 22.92 -10.95
CA LYS A 176 -8.13 23.58 -9.73
C LYS A 176 -9.11 23.46 -8.56
N GLU A 177 -10.40 23.44 -8.83
CA GLU A 177 -11.46 23.39 -7.81
C GLU A 177 -11.81 21.96 -7.39
N LYS A 178 -11.44 20.97 -8.23
CA LYS A 178 -11.67 19.55 -7.93
C LYS A 178 -10.95 19.08 -6.68
N MET A 179 -9.73 19.57 -6.39
CA MET A 179 -8.96 19.09 -5.24
C MET A 179 -9.59 19.51 -3.90
N PRO A 180 -9.86 20.82 -3.65
CA PRO A 180 -10.55 21.23 -2.42
C PRO A 180 -11.94 20.60 -2.26
N PHE A 181 -12.62 20.30 -3.39
CA PHE A 181 -13.90 19.61 -3.35
C PHE A 181 -13.79 18.16 -2.87
N LEU A 182 -12.73 17.43 -3.27
CA LEU A 182 -12.46 16.08 -2.76
C LEU A 182 -12.17 16.09 -1.26
N ASP A 183 -11.45 17.10 -0.76
CA ASP A 183 -11.17 17.23 0.67
C ASP A 183 -12.46 17.42 1.48
N ASN A 184 -13.36 18.27 0.99
CA ASN A 184 -14.68 18.47 1.60
C ASN A 184 -15.55 17.20 1.55
N ALA A 185 -15.52 16.48 0.43
CA ALA A 185 -16.25 15.22 0.27
C ALA A 185 -15.72 14.14 1.23
N MET A 186 -14.40 14.07 1.40
CA MET A 186 -13.77 13.16 2.35
C MET A 186 -14.09 13.53 3.80
N ASP A 187 -13.96 14.80 4.19
CA ASP A 187 -14.31 15.25 5.55
C ASP A 187 -15.76 14.93 5.88
N PHE A 188 -16.66 15.13 4.92
CA PHE A 188 -18.07 14.78 5.03
C PHE A 188 -18.28 13.29 5.32
N ILE A 189 -17.55 12.40 4.64
CA ILE A 189 -17.60 10.95 4.89
C ILE A 189 -17.04 10.62 6.27
N LEU A 190 -15.87 11.16 6.62
CA LEU A 190 -15.18 10.88 7.89
C LEU A 190 -15.97 11.34 9.12
N LYS A 191 -16.80 12.39 8.98
CA LYS A 191 -17.69 12.88 10.04
C LYS A 191 -18.78 11.86 10.43
N GLN A 192 -19.18 10.99 9.50
CA GLN A 192 -20.26 10.02 9.70
C GLN A 192 -19.80 8.84 10.57
N LYS A 193 -20.72 8.28 11.34
CA LYS A 193 -20.46 7.05 12.10
C LYS A 193 -20.15 5.91 11.13
N ASP A 194 -19.01 5.24 11.33
CA ASP A 194 -18.49 4.17 10.47
C ASP A 194 -18.38 4.58 8.98
N GLY A 195 -18.30 5.90 8.71
CA GLY A 195 -18.40 6.45 7.37
C GLY A 195 -17.28 5.95 6.46
N LYS A 196 -16.06 5.88 6.99
CA LYS A 196 -14.88 5.36 6.30
C LYS A 196 -15.05 3.89 5.91
N GLU A 197 -15.26 3.00 6.87
CA GLU A 197 -15.36 1.55 6.61
C GLU A 197 -16.52 1.25 5.67
N ARG A 198 -17.67 1.91 5.90
CA ARG A 198 -18.86 1.79 5.06
C ARG A 198 -18.58 2.24 3.63
N TYR A 199 -17.96 3.40 3.46
CA TYR A 199 -17.64 3.94 2.15
C TYR A 199 -16.67 3.06 1.37
N LEU A 200 -15.55 2.66 1.99
CA LEU A 200 -14.56 1.80 1.35
C LEU A 200 -15.16 0.45 0.92
N LYS A 201 -16.02 -0.14 1.76
CA LYS A 201 -16.72 -1.40 1.48
C LYS A 201 -17.64 -1.29 0.27
N TYR A 202 -18.54 -0.31 0.28
CA TYR A 202 -19.58 -0.19 -0.76
C TYR A 202 -19.02 0.33 -2.08
N VAL A 203 -18.04 1.24 -2.05
CA VAL A 203 -17.33 1.64 -3.27
C VAL A 203 -16.58 0.46 -3.86
N LYS A 204 -15.89 -0.37 -3.07
CA LYS A 204 -15.22 -1.58 -3.61
C LYS A 204 -16.21 -2.49 -4.35
N LYS A 205 -17.34 -2.81 -3.73
CA LYS A 205 -18.40 -3.63 -4.36
C LYS A 205 -18.96 -2.97 -5.62
N LEU A 206 -19.20 -1.67 -5.59
CA LEU A 206 -19.64 -0.89 -6.76
C LEU A 206 -18.62 -0.99 -7.89
N MET A 207 -17.33 -0.82 -7.60
CA MET A 207 -16.27 -0.93 -8.62
C MET A 207 -16.22 -2.34 -9.24
N GLU A 208 -16.31 -3.39 -8.42
CA GLU A 208 -16.33 -4.78 -8.89
C GLU A 208 -17.54 -5.06 -9.78
N ALA A 209 -18.74 -4.65 -9.37
CA ALA A 209 -19.97 -4.82 -10.15
C ALA A 209 -19.96 -3.96 -11.43
N PHE A 210 -19.41 -2.74 -11.36
CA PHE A 210 -19.26 -1.84 -12.51
C PHE A 210 -18.35 -2.44 -13.58
N ALA A 211 -17.22 -3.03 -13.18
CA ALA A 211 -16.28 -3.67 -14.10
C ALA A 211 -16.93 -4.84 -14.86
N LEU A 212 -17.83 -5.59 -14.21
CA LEU A 212 -18.61 -6.68 -14.83
C LEU A 212 -19.77 -6.16 -15.69
N SER A 213 -20.26 -4.95 -15.39
CA SER A 213 -21.42 -4.36 -16.08
C SER A 213 -21.02 -3.65 -17.39
N VAL A 214 -19.81 -3.10 -17.49
CA VAL A 214 -19.35 -2.42 -18.72
C VAL A 214 -19.28 -3.43 -19.89
N PRO A 215 -19.82 -3.10 -21.09
CA PRO A 215 -20.23 -1.76 -21.57
C PRO A 215 -21.74 -1.47 -21.53
N HIS A 216 -22.52 -2.02 -20.59
CA HIS A 216 -23.95 -1.80 -20.50
C HIS A 216 -24.33 -0.31 -20.35
N ASP A 217 -25.41 0.14 -21.00
CA ASP A 217 -25.80 1.57 -21.06
C ASP A 217 -26.03 2.17 -19.66
N LYS A 218 -26.68 1.43 -18.76
CA LYS A 218 -26.86 1.85 -17.35
C LYS A 218 -25.52 2.04 -16.62
N ALA A 219 -24.51 1.22 -16.92
CA ALA A 219 -23.17 1.39 -16.36
C ALA A 219 -22.48 2.63 -16.94
N LEU A 220 -22.55 2.82 -18.26
CA LEU A 220 -22.00 4.02 -18.91
C LEU A 220 -22.65 5.31 -18.39
N GLY A 221 -23.95 5.29 -18.08
CA GLY A 221 -24.69 6.43 -17.53
C GLY A 221 -24.21 6.91 -16.15
N ILE A 222 -23.66 6.01 -15.32
CA ILE A 222 -23.13 6.36 -13.99
C ILE A 222 -21.60 6.48 -13.96
N ARG A 223 -20.92 6.27 -15.09
CA ARG A 223 -19.45 6.18 -15.18
C ARG A 223 -18.74 7.36 -14.50
N ASP A 224 -19.17 8.58 -14.78
CA ASP A 224 -18.47 9.76 -14.29
C ASP A 224 -18.66 9.95 -12.76
N GLU A 225 -19.81 9.55 -12.23
CA GLU A 225 -20.07 9.52 -10.78
C GLU A 225 -19.27 8.41 -10.08
N VAL A 226 -19.17 7.22 -10.69
CA VAL A 226 -18.29 6.14 -10.21
C VAL A 226 -16.83 6.60 -10.19
N GLY A 227 -16.41 7.37 -11.21
CA GLY A 227 -15.09 8.02 -11.24
C GLY A 227 -14.84 8.95 -10.05
N PHE A 228 -15.83 9.77 -9.69
CA PHE A 228 -15.75 10.61 -8.48
C PHE A 228 -15.64 9.77 -7.21
N PHE A 229 -16.48 8.73 -7.05
CA PHE A 229 -16.43 7.88 -5.86
C PHE A 229 -15.09 7.17 -5.71
N GLN A 230 -14.51 6.73 -6.82
CA GLN A 230 -13.19 6.14 -6.83
C GLN A 230 -12.10 7.16 -6.46
N ALA A 231 -12.22 8.41 -6.92
CA ALA A 231 -11.28 9.48 -6.56
C ALA A 231 -11.29 9.74 -5.04
N VAL A 232 -12.47 9.90 -4.44
CA VAL A 232 -12.61 10.06 -2.98
C VAL A 232 -12.09 8.85 -2.23
N ARG A 233 -12.40 7.61 -2.68
CA ARG A 233 -11.84 6.38 -2.08
C ARG A 233 -10.32 6.39 -2.11
N SER A 234 -9.73 6.76 -3.23
CA SER A 234 -8.28 6.78 -3.42
C SER A 234 -7.60 7.74 -2.44
N VAL A 235 -8.19 8.91 -2.21
CA VAL A 235 -7.69 9.88 -1.22
C VAL A 235 -7.84 9.32 0.20
N ILE A 236 -9.01 8.78 0.57
CA ILE A 236 -9.23 8.18 1.90
C ILE A 236 -8.23 7.06 2.18
N VAL A 237 -8.00 6.14 1.24
CA VAL A 237 -7.04 5.04 1.42
C VAL A 237 -5.63 5.60 1.62
N LYS A 238 -5.20 6.61 0.86
CA LYS A 238 -3.87 7.23 1.00
C LYS A 238 -3.67 7.93 2.34
N VAL A 239 -4.68 8.68 2.79
CA VAL A 239 -4.66 9.41 4.07
C VAL A 239 -4.66 8.45 5.26
N THR A 240 -5.31 7.30 5.12
CA THR A 240 -5.57 6.41 6.27
C THR A 240 -4.77 5.10 6.29
N ALA A 241 -4.10 4.73 5.20
CA ALA A 241 -3.24 3.54 5.16
C ALA A 241 -1.85 3.84 5.72
N SER A 242 -1.37 3.01 6.64
CA SER A 242 0.05 2.92 6.99
C SER A 242 0.83 2.27 5.85
N GLU A 243 2.12 2.60 5.70
CA GLU A 243 3.00 2.02 4.67
C GLU A 243 2.92 0.48 4.66
N GLY A 244 2.77 -0.12 3.47
CA GLY A 244 2.83 -1.57 3.27
C GLY A 244 1.55 -2.29 2.82
N LYS A 245 0.43 -1.60 2.58
CA LYS A 245 -0.74 -2.23 1.93
C LYS A 245 -0.60 -2.18 0.40
N GLU A 246 -0.47 -3.35 -0.21
CA GLU A 246 -0.49 -3.53 -1.66
C GLU A 246 -1.69 -2.82 -2.29
N GLN A 247 -1.41 -2.08 -3.36
CA GLN A 247 -2.42 -1.39 -4.14
C GLN A 247 -3.20 -2.45 -4.93
N ASP A 248 -4.48 -2.63 -4.59
CA ASP A 248 -5.36 -3.68 -5.13
C ASP A 248 -5.33 -3.65 -6.67
N SER A 249 -4.95 -4.75 -7.33
CA SER A 249 -4.76 -4.81 -8.80
C SER A 249 -6.01 -4.44 -9.61
N LEU A 250 -7.18 -4.62 -8.99
CA LEU A 250 -8.49 -4.18 -9.50
C LEU A 250 -8.59 -2.66 -9.65
N ASP A 251 -7.93 -1.88 -8.79
CA ASP A 251 -7.97 -0.40 -8.86
C ASP A 251 -7.33 0.10 -10.18
N THR A 252 -6.31 -0.59 -10.71
CA THR A 252 -5.61 -0.17 -11.93
C THR A 252 -6.42 -0.39 -13.21
N ALA A 253 -7.09 -1.54 -13.33
CA ALA A 253 -7.93 -1.83 -14.50
C ALA A 253 -9.13 -0.89 -14.58
N ILE A 254 -9.72 -0.59 -13.42
CA ILE A 254 -10.92 0.26 -13.36
C ILE A 254 -10.56 1.75 -13.53
N LYS A 255 -9.37 2.17 -13.08
CA LYS A 255 -8.81 3.50 -13.40
C LYS A 255 -8.71 3.75 -14.92
N GLN A 256 -8.37 2.73 -15.70
CA GLN A 256 -8.27 2.88 -17.16
C GLN A 256 -9.65 3.09 -17.80
N ILE A 257 -10.68 2.40 -17.30
CA ILE A 257 -12.09 2.57 -17.73
C ILE A 257 -12.61 3.98 -17.39
N LEU A 258 -12.14 4.55 -16.28
CA LEU A 258 -12.56 5.84 -15.73
C LEU A 258 -11.62 7.00 -16.08
N SER A 259 -10.63 6.76 -16.95
CA SER A 259 -9.48 7.65 -17.23
C SER A 259 -9.83 9.07 -17.69
N LYS A 260 -11.04 9.34 -18.19
CA LYS A 260 -11.52 10.70 -18.48
C LYS A 260 -11.98 11.49 -17.25
N ALA A 261 -12.46 10.81 -16.20
CA ALA A 261 -13.00 11.44 -15.00
C ALA A 261 -11.94 11.64 -13.90
N ILE A 262 -10.82 10.94 -13.99
CA ILE A 262 -9.79 10.89 -12.96
C ILE A 262 -8.77 12.02 -13.17
N ILE A 263 -8.60 12.83 -12.12
CA ILE A 263 -7.49 13.78 -11.98
C ILE A 263 -6.21 13.00 -12.30
N SER A 264 -5.44 13.49 -13.28
CA SER A 264 -4.17 12.87 -13.70
C SER A 264 -3.41 12.38 -12.49
N ASP A 265 -2.89 11.14 -12.60
CA ASP A 265 -2.21 10.33 -11.58
C ASP A 265 -0.88 10.96 -11.13
N ARG A 266 -0.84 12.28 -10.95
CA ARG A 266 0.17 12.93 -10.13
C ARG A 266 0.04 12.25 -8.78
N VAL A 267 1.11 11.59 -8.38
CA VAL A 267 1.32 11.08 -7.03
C VAL A 267 1.16 12.27 -6.10
N VAL A 268 -0.07 12.55 -5.68
CA VAL A 268 -0.33 13.63 -4.75
C VAL A 268 0.05 13.09 -3.38
N ASP A 269 1.18 13.59 -2.89
CA ASP A 269 1.60 13.47 -1.51
C ASP A 269 0.42 13.86 -0.60
N ILE A 270 0.22 13.12 0.49
CA ILE A 270 -0.88 13.30 1.47
C ILE A 270 -0.93 14.76 1.96
N PHE A 271 0.24 15.40 2.04
CA PHE A 271 0.39 16.80 2.41
C PHE A 271 0.06 17.76 1.27
N ALA A 272 0.59 17.49 0.06
CA ALA A 272 0.30 18.29 -1.12
C ALA A 272 -1.18 18.26 -1.50
N ALA A 273 -1.87 17.17 -1.16
CA ALA A 273 -3.31 16.99 -1.38
C ALA A 273 -4.14 17.97 -0.55
N ALA A 274 -3.73 18.21 0.70
CA ALA A 274 -4.36 19.14 1.62
C ALA A 274 -3.82 20.59 1.49
N GLY A 275 -3.01 20.88 0.46
CA GLY A 275 -2.40 22.20 0.26
C GLY A 275 -1.19 22.51 1.15
N LEU A 276 -0.67 21.51 1.86
CA LEU A 276 0.47 21.65 2.77
C LEU A 276 1.79 21.42 2.02
N LYS A 277 2.82 22.21 2.37
CA LYS A 277 4.18 21.96 1.87
C LYS A 277 4.68 20.64 2.44
N LYS A 278 5.43 19.87 1.63
CA LYS A 278 6.17 18.70 2.12
C LYS A 278 6.99 19.12 3.34
N PRO A 279 6.81 18.51 4.52
CA PRO A 279 7.70 18.77 5.63
C PRO A 279 9.06 18.14 5.31
N ASP A 280 10.06 18.97 5.02
CA ASP A 280 11.45 18.52 5.09
C ASP A 280 11.85 18.39 6.58
N ILE A 281 12.13 17.15 6.98
CA ILE A 281 13.01 16.74 8.09
C ILE A 281 12.57 17.11 9.54
N SER A 282 11.33 17.55 9.78
CA SER A 282 10.72 17.39 11.11
C SER A 282 9.26 16.99 10.96
N ILE A 283 8.98 15.70 11.17
CA ILE A 283 7.67 15.05 11.02
C ILE A 283 6.59 15.67 11.94
N LEU A 284 6.97 16.61 12.83
CA LEU A 284 6.11 17.36 13.76
C LEU A 284 6.62 18.81 13.96
N SER A 285 6.89 19.53 12.87
CA SER A 285 7.28 20.95 12.96
C SER A 285 6.16 21.80 13.59
N GLU A 286 6.52 22.90 14.25
CA GLU A 286 5.50 23.75 14.91
C GLU A 286 4.61 24.43 13.87
N GLU A 287 5.18 24.78 12.72
CA GLU A 287 4.49 25.35 11.56
C GLU A 287 3.45 24.36 11.02
N PHE A 288 3.84 23.10 10.83
CA PHE A 288 2.92 22.06 10.36
C PHE A 288 1.76 21.83 11.34
N LEU A 289 2.05 21.73 12.65
CA LEU A 289 1.00 21.54 13.66
C LEU A 289 0.04 22.74 13.71
N ALA A 290 0.53 23.96 13.48
CA ALA A 290 -0.31 25.15 13.38
C ALA A 290 -1.19 25.13 12.13
N GLU A 291 -0.64 24.77 10.96
CA GLU A 291 -1.41 24.62 9.72
C GLU A 291 -2.52 23.57 9.88
N VAL A 292 -2.20 22.41 10.45
CA VAL A 292 -3.19 21.34 10.69
C VAL A 292 -4.28 21.77 11.68
N LYS A 293 -3.93 22.56 12.71
CA LYS A 293 -4.90 23.11 13.66
C LYS A 293 -5.93 23.99 12.97
N GLU A 294 -5.49 24.82 12.02
CA GLU A 294 -6.34 25.78 11.30
C GLU A 294 -7.10 25.17 10.11
N MET A 295 -6.83 23.92 9.73
CA MET A 295 -7.53 23.25 8.62
C MET A 295 -9.05 23.30 8.80
N PRO A 296 -9.83 23.66 7.76
CA PRO A 296 -11.29 23.66 7.84
C PRO A 296 -11.86 22.23 7.92
N GLN A 297 -11.21 21.26 7.25
CA GLN A 297 -11.58 19.84 7.29
C GLN A 297 -11.04 19.17 8.56
N LYS A 298 -11.74 19.33 9.69
CA LYS A 298 -11.29 18.82 11.00
C LYS A 298 -11.19 17.29 11.07
N ASN A 299 -12.06 16.54 10.40
CA ASN A 299 -12.00 15.07 10.42
C ASN A 299 -10.82 14.56 9.59
N LEU A 300 -10.50 15.26 8.50
CA LEU A 300 -9.28 15.02 7.74
C LEU A 300 -8.03 15.29 8.58
N ALA A 301 -7.97 16.45 9.25
CA ALA A 301 -6.86 16.82 10.13
C ALA A 301 -6.60 15.75 11.22
N PHE A 302 -7.67 15.22 11.82
CA PHE A 302 -7.57 14.13 12.78
C PHE A 302 -6.94 12.86 12.19
N GLU A 303 -7.43 12.35 11.04
CA GLU A 303 -6.87 11.13 10.44
C GLU A 303 -5.41 11.33 10.00
N MET A 304 -5.03 12.53 9.55
CA MET A 304 -3.64 12.85 9.22
C MET A 304 -2.73 12.80 10.45
N LEU A 305 -3.09 13.52 11.54
CA LEU A 305 -2.31 13.50 12.77
C LEU A 305 -2.23 12.09 13.37
N LYS A 306 -3.35 11.37 13.38
CA LYS A 306 -3.41 9.97 13.84
C LYS A 306 -2.41 9.10 13.08
N LYS A 307 -2.39 9.19 11.75
CA LYS A 307 -1.44 8.42 10.92
C LYS A 307 0.01 8.80 11.25
N LEU A 308 0.32 10.09 11.26
CA LEU A 308 1.68 10.58 11.51
C LEU A 308 2.19 10.16 12.89
N LEU A 309 1.37 10.35 13.92
CA LEU A 309 1.70 9.93 15.27
C LEU A 309 1.84 8.42 15.38
N THR A 310 0.99 7.64 14.70
CA THR A 310 1.11 6.18 14.68
C THR A 310 2.44 5.73 14.08
N ASP A 311 2.83 6.32 12.94
CA ASP A 311 4.07 5.97 12.25
C ASP A 311 5.30 6.42 13.06
N GLU A 312 5.28 7.63 13.62
CA GLU A 312 6.33 8.17 14.49
C GLU A 312 6.49 7.35 15.79
N ILE A 313 5.39 7.03 16.46
CA ILE A 313 5.39 6.18 17.67
C ILE A 313 5.94 4.79 17.33
N ARG A 314 5.60 4.22 16.16
CA ARG A 314 6.13 2.93 15.72
C ARG A 314 7.65 2.98 15.51
N ILE A 315 8.16 4.05 14.89
CA ILE A 315 9.60 4.25 14.72
C ILE A 315 10.28 4.34 16.09
N ARG A 316 9.72 5.12 17.02
CA ARG A 316 10.26 5.28 18.37
C ARG A 316 10.16 4.02 19.23
N GLN A 317 9.08 3.25 19.10
CA GLN A 317 8.89 2.01 19.85
C GLN A 317 9.98 0.97 19.54
N LYS A 318 10.57 1.01 18.33
CA LYS A 318 11.74 0.18 18.00
C LYS A 318 12.97 0.56 18.82
N LYS A 319 13.08 1.82 19.24
CA LYS A 319 14.23 2.38 19.94
C LYS A 319 14.03 2.41 21.46
N ASN A 320 12.86 2.83 21.93
CA ASN A 320 12.50 2.92 23.35
C ASN A 320 11.08 2.37 23.57
N LEU A 321 11.02 1.18 24.19
CA LEU A 321 9.79 0.45 24.43
C LEU A 321 8.85 1.16 25.40
N ILE A 322 9.40 1.71 26.49
CA ILE A 322 8.61 2.34 27.54
C ILE A 322 7.96 3.61 27.01
N GLN A 323 8.75 4.45 26.36
CA GLN A 323 8.27 5.68 25.76
C GLN A 323 7.26 5.40 24.65
N GLY A 324 7.56 4.46 23.75
CA GLY A 324 6.65 4.04 22.69
C GLY A 324 5.31 3.53 23.22
N ARG A 325 5.31 2.70 24.28
CA ARG A 325 4.08 2.21 24.94
C ARG A 325 3.27 3.37 25.53
N SER A 326 3.91 4.28 26.27
CA SER A 326 3.26 5.44 26.88
C SER A 326 2.56 6.31 25.83
N PHE A 327 3.27 6.66 24.74
CA PHE A 327 2.67 7.45 23.66
C PHE A 327 1.58 6.70 22.91
N ALA A 328 1.73 5.39 22.69
CA ALA A 328 0.68 4.56 22.09
C ALA A 328 -0.61 4.56 22.94
N GLU A 329 -0.49 4.46 24.27
CA GLU A 329 -1.63 4.55 25.17
C GLU A 329 -2.29 5.93 25.15
N MET A 330 -1.50 7.00 25.09
CA MET A 330 -2.02 8.37 24.95
C MET A 330 -2.77 8.55 23.63
N LEU A 331 -2.21 8.07 22.53
CA LEU A 331 -2.84 8.10 21.22
C LEU A 331 -4.15 7.30 21.21
N ASP A 332 -4.15 6.10 21.78
CA ASP A 332 -5.35 5.26 21.87
C ASP A 332 -6.47 5.92 22.69
N LYS A 333 -6.12 6.59 23.81
CA LYS A 333 -7.08 7.38 24.59
C LYS A 333 -7.70 8.52 23.76
N ALA A 334 -6.90 9.26 23.01
CA ALA A 334 -7.39 10.34 22.14
C ALA A 334 -8.29 9.80 21.01
N ILE A 335 -7.92 8.67 20.39
CA ILE A 335 -8.72 8.00 19.36
C ILE A 335 -10.07 7.53 19.93
N LYS A 336 -10.09 6.94 21.14
CA LYS A 336 -11.33 6.50 21.80
C LYS A 336 -12.29 7.65 22.05
N LYS A 337 -11.78 8.82 22.48
CA LYS A 337 -12.59 10.04 22.65
C LYS A 337 -13.23 10.50 21.34
N TYR A 338 -12.50 10.42 20.23
CA TYR A 338 -13.02 10.72 18.89
C TYR A 338 -14.12 9.75 18.46
N ILE A 339 -13.87 8.44 18.55
CA ILE A 339 -14.83 7.39 18.15
C ILE A 339 -16.13 7.52 18.96
N ASN A 340 -16.00 7.74 20.27
CA ASN A 340 -17.14 7.86 21.17
C ASN A 340 -17.84 9.23 21.10
N LYS A 341 -17.33 10.16 20.28
CA LYS A 341 -17.77 11.57 20.19
C LYS A 341 -17.92 12.23 21.56
N SER A 342 -17.06 11.84 22.51
CA SER A 342 -17.15 12.28 23.90
C SER A 342 -16.75 13.74 24.09
N ILE A 343 -16.03 14.29 23.11
CA ILE A 343 -15.60 15.69 23.02
C ILE A 343 -15.66 16.16 21.56
N GLU A 344 -15.54 17.47 21.34
CA GLU A 344 -15.50 18.04 19.99
C GLU A 344 -14.23 17.59 19.24
N THR A 345 -14.33 17.38 17.91
CA THR A 345 -13.20 16.97 17.07
C THR A 345 -12.01 17.93 17.21
N ALA A 346 -12.27 19.23 17.38
CA ALA A 346 -11.23 20.24 17.60
C ALA A 346 -10.41 19.98 18.88
N GLN A 347 -11.07 19.56 19.96
CA GLN A 347 -10.40 19.24 21.22
C GLN A 347 -9.53 17.98 21.10
N VAL A 348 -9.99 16.97 20.35
CA VAL A 348 -9.16 15.77 20.07
C VAL A 348 -7.92 16.16 19.27
N ILE A 349 -8.05 17.05 18.27
CA ILE A 349 -6.91 17.55 17.49
C ILE A 349 -5.90 18.24 18.41
N GLU A 350 -6.34 19.04 19.38
CA GLU A 350 -5.45 19.66 20.36
C GLU A 350 -4.71 18.63 21.21
N GLU A 351 -5.39 17.57 21.68
CA GLU A 351 -4.73 16.45 22.40
C GLU A 351 -3.67 15.75 21.53
N LEU A 352 -3.94 15.56 20.24
CA LEU A 352 -2.97 14.98 19.29
C LEU A 352 -1.78 15.91 19.05
N ILE A 353 -2.01 17.23 18.96
CA ILE A 353 -0.94 18.23 18.83
C ILE A 353 -0.09 18.27 20.11
N GLU A 354 -0.70 18.18 21.29
CA GLU A 354 0.04 18.08 22.55
C GLU A 354 0.88 16.81 22.61
N LEU A 355 0.34 15.68 22.16
CA LEU A 355 1.10 14.42 22.05
C LEU A 355 2.29 14.59 21.10
N ALA A 356 2.10 15.22 19.94
CA ALA A 356 3.19 15.55 19.02
C ALA A 356 4.29 16.38 19.68
N LYS A 357 3.92 17.43 20.44
CA LYS A 357 4.87 18.27 21.18
C LYS A 357 5.64 17.48 22.23
N LYS A 358 4.96 16.62 23.00
CA LYS A 358 5.60 15.74 23.99
C LYS A 358 6.60 14.78 23.37
N ILE A 359 6.27 14.20 22.22
CA ILE A 359 7.18 13.33 21.45
C ILE A 359 8.47 14.09 21.10
N LYS A 360 8.34 15.34 20.63
CA LYS A 360 9.48 16.21 20.27
C LYS A 360 10.29 16.67 21.48
N GLU A 361 9.63 16.94 22.62
CA GLU A 361 10.31 17.35 23.85
C GLU A 361 11.17 16.24 24.45
N GLU A 362 10.68 15.00 24.43
CA GLU A 362 11.45 13.86 24.94
C GLU A 362 12.70 13.57 24.10
N GLU A 363 12.73 13.95 22.83
CA GLU A 363 13.93 13.85 22.00
C GLU A 363 15.08 14.71 22.56
N LYS A 364 14.75 15.89 23.10
CA LYS A 364 15.72 16.79 23.76
C LYS A 364 16.12 16.32 25.17
N ARG A 365 15.44 15.31 25.72
CA ARG A 365 15.71 14.81 27.09
C ARG A 365 17.00 14.00 27.16
N GLY A 366 17.34 13.27 26.10
CA GLY A 366 18.63 12.56 25.99
C GLY A 366 19.82 13.51 26.16
N ASP A 367 19.76 14.68 25.51
CA ASP A 367 20.78 15.72 25.61
C ASP A 367 20.92 16.27 27.03
N LYS A 368 19.78 16.56 27.68
CA LYS A 368 19.75 17.07 29.07
C LYS A 368 20.34 16.07 30.06
N LEU A 369 20.05 14.78 29.88
CA LEU A 369 20.53 13.72 30.76
C LEU A 369 21.95 13.23 30.42
N LYS A 370 22.55 13.73 29.31
CA LYS A 370 23.85 13.28 28.78
C LYS A 370 23.89 11.75 28.63
N LEU A 371 22.79 11.18 28.14
CA LEU A 371 22.66 9.76 27.81
C LEU A 371 22.50 9.62 26.31
N ASN A 372 23.14 8.62 25.71
CA ASN A 372 22.85 8.28 24.32
C ASN A 372 21.47 7.60 24.20
N GLU A 373 20.99 7.42 22.98
CA GLU A 373 19.65 6.90 22.69
C GLU A 373 19.37 5.52 23.34
N ASN A 374 20.37 4.62 23.35
CA ASN A 374 20.25 3.31 23.99
C ASN A 374 20.24 3.45 25.52
N GLU A 375 21.15 4.22 26.08
CA GLU A 375 21.23 4.47 27.52
C GLU A 375 19.94 5.11 28.06
N LEU A 376 19.35 6.04 27.32
CA LEU A 376 18.08 6.66 27.67
C LEU A 376 16.94 5.61 27.71
N ALA A 377 16.89 4.71 26.73
CA ALA A 377 15.89 3.64 26.68
C ALA A 377 16.02 2.66 27.87
N PHE A 378 17.24 2.28 28.23
CA PHE A 378 17.49 1.46 29.42
C PHE A 378 17.23 2.21 30.73
N TYR A 379 17.50 3.51 30.76
CA TYR A 379 17.16 4.38 31.89
C TYR A 379 15.63 4.44 32.09
N ASP A 380 14.85 4.67 31.03
CA ASP A 380 13.38 4.68 31.13
C ASP A 380 12.82 3.30 31.54
N ALA A 381 13.45 2.20 31.10
CA ALA A 381 13.10 0.84 31.50
C ALA A 381 13.23 0.57 33.01
N ILE A 382 14.23 1.17 33.66
CA ILE A 382 14.46 1.00 35.11
C ILE A 382 13.72 2.05 35.97
N VAL A 383 13.38 3.20 35.39
CA VAL A 383 12.72 4.34 36.05
C VAL A 383 11.21 4.17 36.20
N MET A 384 10.57 3.34 35.37
CA MET A 384 9.11 3.09 35.40
C MET A 384 8.56 2.67 36.78
N ASN A 385 9.43 2.30 37.71
CA ASN A 385 9.08 2.02 39.10
C ASN A 385 9.41 3.25 39.98
N ASP A 386 8.40 4.04 40.35
CA ASP A 386 8.55 5.27 41.17
C ASP A 386 9.33 5.08 42.48
N SER A 387 9.35 3.85 43.03
CA SER A 387 10.13 3.51 44.22
C SER A 387 11.64 3.51 43.96
N ALA A 388 12.09 3.17 42.75
CA ALA A 388 13.51 3.15 42.40
C ALA A 388 14.08 4.56 42.30
N VAL A 389 13.33 5.51 41.73
CA VAL A 389 13.74 6.92 41.60
C VAL A 389 13.91 7.56 42.97
N ARG A 390 12.97 7.32 43.88
CA ARG A 390 13.00 7.88 45.25
C ARG A 390 14.13 7.32 46.11
N VAL A 391 14.56 6.08 45.87
CA VAL A 391 15.55 5.38 46.71
C VAL A 391 16.97 5.54 46.17
N LEU A 392 17.16 5.48 44.84
CA LEU A 392 18.49 5.47 44.22
C LEU A 392 18.96 6.82 43.70
N GLY A 393 18.03 7.72 43.39
CA GLY A 393 18.33 8.99 42.74
C GLY A 393 18.72 8.86 41.27
N ASP A 394 18.67 9.99 40.56
CA ASP A 394 18.82 10.06 39.11
C ASP A 394 20.22 9.63 38.62
N GLU A 395 21.29 10.05 39.30
CA GLU A 395 22.68 9.74 38.93
C GLU A 395 23.02 8.25 39.03
N THR A 396 22.49 7.56 40.03
CA THR A 396 22.68 6.11 40.19
C THR A 396 21.96 5.37 39.07
N LEU A 397 20.74 5.78 38.71
CA LEU A 397 19.97 5.19 37.61
C LEU A 397 20.66 5.41 36.26
N LYS A 398 21.23 6.59 36.00
CA LYS A 398 22.07 6.83 34.81
C LYS A 398 23.25 5.88 34.74
N THR A 399 23.92 5.66 35.88
CA THR A 399 25.08 4.75 35.97
C THR A 399 24.66 3.30 35.69
N ILE A 400 23.54 2.85 36.27
CA ILE A 400 22.96 1.54 36.00
C ILE A 400 22.65 1.38 34.51
N ALA A 401 22.01 2.39 33.88
CA ALA A 401 21.65 2.34 32.47
C ALA A 401 22.89 2.20 31.55
N ARG A 402 23.96 2.94 31.84
CA ARG A 402 25.25 2.83 31.12
C ARG A 402 25.87 1.44 31.27
N GLU A 403 25.93 0.91 32.49
CA GLU A 403 26.48 -0.43 32.74
C GLU A 403 25.62 -1.54 32.10
N LEU A 404 24.30 -1.38 32.07
CA LEU A 404 23.38 -2.29 31.38
C LEU A 404 23.64 -2.31 29.87
N VAL A 405 23.71 -1.15 29.23
CA VAL A 405 24.00 -1.04 27.79
C VAL A 405 25.33 -1.71 27.46
N GLU A 406 26.38 -1.40 28.21
CA GLU A 406 27.71 -1.96 27.99
C GLU A 406 27.75 -3.48 28.18
N THR A 407 27.11 -3.97 29.25
CA THR A 407 27.06 -5.40 29.56
C THR A 407 26.29 -6.17 28.49
N ILE A 408 25.15 -5.64 28.05
CA ILE A 408 24.32 -6.29 27.03
C ILE A 408 25.08 -6.27 25.70
N ARG A 409 25.65 -5.13 25.29
CA ARG A 409 26.43 -5.02 24.04
C ARG A 409 27.58 -6.02 23.93
N ARG A 410 28.29 -6.27 25.04
CA ARG A 410 29.40 -7.26 25.08
C ARG A 410 28.95 -8.72 25.01
N ASN A 411 27.68 -9.01 25.33
CA ASN A 411 27.16 -10.37 25.46
C ASN A 411 26.10 -10.74 24.41
N VAL A 412 25.68 -9.79 23.57
CA VAL A 412 24.77 -10.03 22.44
C VAL A 412 25.53 -10.73 21.31
N THR A 413 25.14 -11.96 21.00
CA THR A 413 25.61 -12.73 19.83
C THR A 413 24.57 -12.69 18.71
N ILE A 414 24.97 -12.90 17.45
CA ILE A 414 24.12 -12.79 16.24
C ILE A 414 22.77 -13.56 16.37
N ASP A 415 22.72 -14.71 17.05
CA ASP A 415 21.51 -15.55 17.19
C ASP A 415 20.78 -15.48 18.55
N TRP A 416 21.09 -14.50 19.41
CA TRP A 416 20.69 -14.60 20.82
C TRP A 416 19.17 -14.48 21.07
N THR A 417 18.40 -13.87 20.17
CA THR A 417 16.94 -13.76 20.27
C THR A 417 16.23 -15.11 20.15
N VAL A 418 16.90 -16.13 19.62
CA VAL A 418 16.36 -17.49 19.45
C VAL A 418 16.88 -18.46 20.52
N ARG A 419 17.98 -18.13 21.21
CA ARG A 419 18.63 -19.02 22.19
C ARG A 419 18.23 -18.68 23.63
N GLU A 420 17.34 -19.48 24.21
CA GLU A 420 16.89 -19.35 25.61
C GLU A 420 18.04 -19.31 26.62
N SER A 421 19.13 -20.05 26.36
CA SER A 421 20.32 -20.08 27.22
C SER A 421 21.05 -18.73 27.31
N VAL A 422 21.04 -17.93 26.25
CA VAL A 422 21.67 -16.60 26.21
C VAL A 422 20.78 -15.59 26.95
N GLN A 423 19.46 -15.66 26.75
CA GLN A 423 18.49 -14.84 27.49
C GLN A 423 18.54 -15.10 29.00
N ALA A 424 18.65 -16.37 29.41
CA ALA A 424 18.79 -16.74 30.82
C ALA A 424 20.07 -16.15 31.43
N ARG A 425 21.20 -16.19 30.71
CA ARG A 425 22.46 -15.59 31.15
C ARG A 425 22.36 -14.07 31.28
N LEU A 426 21.78 -13.39 30.29
CA LEU A 426 21.55 -11.95 30.33
C LEU A 426 20.64 -11.55 31.49
N ARG A 427 19.58 -12.31 31.75
CA ARG A 427 18.68 -12.11 32.90
C ARG A 427 19.45 -12.14 34.23
N VAL A 428 20.36 -13.09 34.41
CA VAL A 428 21.21 -13.19 35.62
C VAL A 428 22.13 -11.97 35.73
N MET A 429 22.74 -11.52 34.63
CA MET A 429 23.63 -10.34 34.62
C MET A 429 22.87 -9.06 34.96
N VAL A 430 21.70 -8.84 34.35
CA VAL A 430 20.83 -7.69 34.65
C VAL A 430 20.44 -7.69 36.13
N LYS A 431 20.01 -8.84 36.68
CA LYS A 431 19.70 -8.96 38.12
C LYS A 431 20.91 -8.62 39.00
N LYS A 432 22.11 -9.05 38.62
CA LYS A 432 23.34 -8.77 39.37
C LYS A 432 23.66 -7.28 39.37
N ILE A 433 23.51 -6.58 38.24
CA ILE A 433 23.72 -5.13 38.12
C ILE A 433 22.69 -4.38 38.98
N LEU A 434 21.40 -4.70 38.85
CA LEU A 434 20.35 -4.07 39.67
C LEU A 434 20.62 -4.26 41.17
N LYS A 435 21.06 -5.46 41.59
CA LYS A 435 21.39 -5.75 43.00
C LYS A 435 22.63 -4.98 43.47
N LYS A 436 23.68 -4.88 42.63
CA LYS A 436 24.93 -4.16 42.93
C LYS A 436 24.67 -2.70 43.32
N TYR A 437 23.72 -2.05 42.66
CA TYR A 437 23.37 -0.66 42.93
C TYR A 437 22.22 -0.48 43.93
N GLY A 438 21.74 -1.55 44.58
CA GLY A 438 20.71 -1.46 45.60
C GLY A 438 19.28 -1.26 45.06
N TYR A 439 19.00 -1.70 43.83
CA TYR A 439 17.65 -1.62 43.28
C TYR A 439 16.62 -2.37 44.15
N PRO A 440 15.45 -1.77 44.44
CA PRO A 440 14.44 -2.37 45.33
C PRO A 440 14.07 -3.81 44.94
N PRO A 441 14.17 -4.79 45.86
CA PRO A 441 13.93 -6.21 45.57
C PRO A 441 12.48 -6.52 45.18
N ASP A 442 11.52 -5.74 45.67
CA ASP A 442 10.07 -5.90 45.46
C ASP A 442 9.67 -5.81 43.97
N LYS A 443 10.40 -5.01 43.19
CA LYS A 443 10.11 -4.74 41.77
C LYS A 443 11.26 -5.07 40.81
N GLN A 444 12.33 -5.66 41.32
CA GLN A 444 13.51 -6.05 40.54
C GLN A 444 13.17 -7.01 39.39
N GLN A 445 12.24 -7.94 39.60
CA GLN A 445 11.84 -8.90 38.56
C GLN A 445 11.20 -8.19 37.36
N LYS A 446 10.25 -7.29 37.60
CA LYS A 446 9.57 -6.52 36.54
C LYS A 446 10.54 -5.63 35.77
N ALA A 447 11.43 -4.93 36.47
CA ALA A 447 12.48 -4.13 35.83
C ALA A 447 13.41 -4.99 34.97
N THR A 448 13.78 -6.19 35.45
CA THR A 448 14.61 -7.13 34.68
C THR A 448 13.94 -7.55 33.38
N ASP A 449 12.65 -7.91 33.43
CA ASP A 449 11.93 -8.38 32.24
C ASP A 449 11.76 -7.25 31.20
N ILE A 450 11.47 -6.01 31.64
CA ILE A 450 11.40 -4.84 30.74
C ILE A 450 12.76 -4.56 30.11
N VAL A 451 13.86 -4.62 30.89
CA VAL A 451 15.23 -4.42 30.38
C VAL A 451 15.57 -5.47 29.33
N LEU A 452 15.13 -6.72 29.50
CA LEU A 452 15.33 -7.77 28.49
C LEU A 452 14.49 -7.56 27.23
N GLU A 453 13.24 -7.12 27.37
CA GLU A 453 12.40 -6.72 26.22
C GLU A 453 13.06 -5.57 25.44
N GLN A 454 13.56 -4.55 26.14
CA GLN A 454 14.28 -3.42 25.55
C GLN A 454 15.57 -3.89 24.84
N ALA A 455 16.33 -4.79 25.46
CA ALA A 455 17.52 -5.38 24.86
C ALA A 455 17.21 -6.14 23.56
N ASN A 456 16.12 -6.90 23.53
CA ASN A 456 15.68 -7.63 22.33
C ASN A 456 15.35 -6.70 21.16
N LEU A 457 14.85 -5.50 21.42
CA LEU A 457 14.52 -4.51 20.38
C LEU A 457 15.78 -3.91 19.77
N ILE A 458 16.70 -3.41 20.60
CA ILE A 458 17.94 -2.77 20.16
C ILE A 458 18.90 -3.76 19.50
N ALA A 459 18.88 -5.02 19.92
CA ALA A 459 19.83 -5.99 19.39
C ALA A 459 19.62 -6.36 17.92
N LYS A 460 18.43 -6.10 17.34
CA LYS A 460 18.22 -6.22 15.89
C LYS A 460 19.13 -5.25 15.12
N ASP A 461 19.27 -4.03 15.63
CA ASP A 461 20.11 -2.99 15.02
C ASP A 461 21.60 -3.30 15.24
N TRP A 462 21.98 -3.87 16.40
CA TRP A 462 23.37 -4.26 16.67
C TRP A 462 23.84 -5.48 15.89
N ALA A 463 22.95 -6.45 15.60
CA ALA A 463 23.28 -7.63 14.80
C ALA A 463 23.58 -7.27 13.33
N GLU A 464 22.88 -6.28 12.75
CA GLU A 464 23.15 -5.79 11.39
C GLU A 464 24.51 -5.08 11.28
N ILE A 465 24.98 -4.45 12.35
CA ILE A 465 26.29 -3.77 12.40
C ILE A 465 27.44 -4.77 12.51
N ILE A 466 27.24 -5.92 13.17
CA ILE A 466 28.27 -6.96 13.36
C ILE A 466 28.36 -7.90 12.14
N GLY A 467 27.32 -7.95 11.30
CA GLY A 467 27.27 -8.74 10.07
C GLY A 467 27.84 -8.06 8.81
N LYS A 468 28.31 -6.81 8.93
CA LYS A 468 29.14 -6.11 7.94
C LYS A 468 30.57 -6.02 8.44
#